data_AF-A0A1V0GMZ2-F1
#
_entry.id   AF-A0A1V0GMZ2-F1
#
_cell.length_a   1.000
_cell.length_b   1.000
_cell.length_c   1.000
_cell.angle_alpha   90.00
_cell.angle_beta   90.00
_cell.angle_gamma   90.00
#
_symmetry.space_group_name_H-M   'P 1'
#
loop_
_entity.id
_entity.type
_entity.pdbx_description
1 polymer ?
#
loop_
_entity_poly.entity_id
_entity_poly.type
_entity_poly.pdbx_seq_one_letter_code
_entity_poly.pdbx_strand_id
1 'polypeptide(L)'
;MDLAGSSVGVNKVGIGNMAMADGSFRVQVEHDHLRKLANASPIQAVCELVWNSLDADATRVDIDVDHGELGMLSVSVRDNGHGFSHEEARALFGKVGGSWKRHGVKSKHKSRVLHGKEGKGRLKALALGRIADWVVRYMDEAGNLMGFNMTLVKDTLVDVKISAPAPAEPVLGTGVEVTISEFEKQFKSLETGRAVPDLSSVFAIYLKNYRDAEIFFDGERLDPEANIASSKTISLDPIEADGETHPVVVEVIRWNSAPERSIFLCGKDGFPFARIAPKFHTTGYVFSAYLKSAYVDRLQERGAIDLAEMDAAMADAVDQASEAIQVHFKEANAAEARSEIERWKEERSYPYEAEPTTKVETAERQVFDILALTVNKHLSDFSQQSAKGRTFQMRMLRQAIERGPDELQKILTQVLDLPQRTMNEFAKLLEEADLANVNWVRWPTNICRVRNSIARACWSSVFKATKRIVGRTAASTIASASAQSFFWRLTNGFT
;
A
#
# COMPACT_ATOMS: atom_id res chain seq x y z
N MET A 1 -43.61 22.43 84.93
CA MET A 1 -44.71 21.71 84.27
C MET A 1 -44.36 21.62 82.80
N ASP A 2 -43.34 20.83 82.46
CA ASP A 2 -43.38 19.36 82.26
C ASP A 2 -43.83 19.02 80.83
N LEU A 3 -42.88 18.58 79.99
CA LEU A 3 -42.64 17.19 79.55
C LEU A 3 -43.55 16.82 78.35
N ALA A 4 -43.00 16.78 77.12
CA ALA A 4 -42.34 15.65 76.47
C ALA A 4 -43.32 14.70 75.75
N GLY A 5 -43.09 14.48 74.45
CA GLY A 5 -43.88 13.59 73.61
C GLY A 5 -43.39 13.60 72.15
N SER A 6 -42.26 12.94 71.91
CA SER A 6 -41.67 12.63 70.60
C SER A 6 -42.50 11.63 69.80
N SER A 7 -42.71 11.89 68.50
CA SER A 7 -42.94 10.83 67.50
C SER A 7 -42.22 11.17 66.21
N VAL A 8 -41.33 10.26 65.81
CA VAL A 8 -40.51 10.30 64.59
C VAL A 8 -41.38 9.79 63.45
N GLY A 9 -41.70 10.67 62.51
CA GLY A 9 -42.35 10.33 61.24
C GLY A 9 -41.34 10.41 60.11
N VAL A 10 -40.78 9.26 59.73
CA VAL A 10 -40.01 9.09 58.49
C VAL A 10 -40.97 9.22 57.32
N ASN A 11 -40.90 10.33 56.57
CA ASN A 11 -41.55 10.41 55.26
C ASN A 11 -40.50 10.37 54.15
N LYS A 12 -40.53 9.23 53.45
CA LYS A 12 -39.80 8.90 52.23
C LYS A 12 -39.74 10.09 51.27
N VAL A 13 -38.52 10.55 50.99
CA VAL A 13 -38.24 11.32 49.78
C VAL A 13 -38.40 10.35 48.61
N GLY A 14 -39.53 10.48 47.91
CA GLY A 14 -39.73 9.81 46.64
C GLY A 14 -38.72 10.35 45.64
N ILE A 15 -37.65 9.59 45.40
CA ILE A 15 -36.85 9.74 44.18
C ILE A 15 -37.75 9.23 43.07
N GLY A 16 -38.49 10.13 42.45
CA GLY A 16 -39.23 9.84 41.23
C GLY A 16 -38.24 9.46 40.15
N ASN A 17 -38.25 8.19 39.74
CA ASN A 17 -37.79 7.79 38.42
C ASN A 17 -38.62 8.59 37.41
N MET A 18 -38.12 9.73 36.96
CA MET A 18 -38.63 10.35 35.74
C MET A 18 -38.24 9.43 34.60
N ALA A 19 -39.19 8.61 34.15
CA ALA A 19 -39.04 7.89 32.89
C ALA A 19 -38.75 8.94 31.81
N MET A 20 -37.52 8.96 31.31
CA MET A 20 -37.15 9.74 30.14
C MET A 20 -38.02 9.23 28.98
N ALA A 21 -38.61 10.14 28.21
CA ALA A 21 -39.50 9.78 27.10
C ALA A 21 -38.72 9.75 25.79
N ASP A 22 -39.26 9.04 24.79
CA ASP A 22 -38.77 9.11 23.42
C ASP A 22 -38.68 10.56 22.95
N GLY A 23 -37.61 10.85 22.21
CA GLY A 23 -37.29 12.20 21.80
C GLY A 23 -36.80 12.28 20.36
N SER A 24 -36.66 13.51 19.89
CA SER A 24 -35.95 13.80 18.66
C SER A 24 -35.14 15.08 18.80
N PHE A 25 -34.08 15.18 18.00
CA PHE A 25 -33.32 16.42 17.86
C PHE A 25 -32.69 16.51 16.48
N ARG A 26 -32.43 17.75 16.06
CA ARG A 26 -31.76 18.03 14.80
C ARG A 26 -30.27 18.19 15.02
N VAL A 27 -29.50 17.60 14.11
CA VAL A 27 -28.07 17.85 14.06
C VAL A 27 -27.83 19.25 13.49
N GLN A 28 -27.10 20.08 14.22
CA GLN A 28 -26.60 21.35 13.68
C GLN A 28 -25.40 21.06 12.79
N VAL A 29 -25.64 20.95 11.48
CA VAL A 29 -24.59 20.78 10.46
C VAL A 29 -24.60 21.98 9.54
N GLU A 30 -23.45 22.63 9.36
CA GLU A 30 -23.29 23.60 8.28
C GLU A 30 -23.42 22.88 6.93
N HIS A 31 -24.06 23.53 5.94
CA HIS A 31 -24.42 22.93 4.65
C HIS A 31 -23.23 22.29 3.91
N ASP A 32 -22.02 22.84 4.07
CA ASP A 32 -20.79 22.33 3.44
C ASP A 32 -20.28 21.03 4.08
N HIS A 33 -20.56 20.79 5.37
CA HIS A 33 -20.13 19.58 6.08
C HIS A 33 -20.93 18.35 5.67
N LEU A 34 -22.23 18.50 5.40
CA LEU A 34 -23.07 17.38 4.90
C LEU A 34 -22.60 16.88 3.53
N ARG A 35 -22.17 17.79 2.65
CA ARG A 35 -21.60 17.41 1.33
C ARG A 35 -20.28 16.65 1.47
N LYS A 36 -19.40 17.06 2.39
CA LYS A 36 -18.14 16.34 2.65
C LYS A 36 -18.38 14.96 3.27
N LEU A 37 -19.35 14.86 4.19
CA LEU A 37 -19.77 13.58 4.78
C LEU A 37 -20.31 12.61 3.72
N ALA A 38 -21.04 13.10 2.72
CA ALA A 38 -21.60 12.27 1.65
C ALA A 38 -20.58 11.72 0.64
N ASN A 39 -19.36 12.26 0.59
CA ASN A 39 -18.34 11.88 -0.41
C ASN A 39 -17.31 10.86 0.09
N ALA A 40 -17.41 10.37 1.33
CA ALA A 40 -16.48 9.37 1.85
C ALA A 40 -16.57 8.06 1.05
N SER A 41 -15.43 7.39 0.85
CA SER A 41 -15.44 6.06 0.24
C SER A 41 -16.11 5.04 1.17
N PRO A 42 -16.71 3.96 0.65
CA PRO A 42 -17.40 2.99 1.50
C PRO A 42 -16.51 2.37 2.58
N ILE A 43 -15.28 2.01 2.21
CA ILE A 43 -14.27 1.50 3.14
C ILE A 43 -13.93 2.55 4.20
N GLN A 44 -13.75 3.81 3.81
CA GLN A 44 -13.46 4.87 4.78
C GLN A 44 -14.60 5.08 5.78
N ALA A 45 -15.86 5.02 5.33
CA ALA A 45 -17.01 5.11 6.22
C ALA A 45 -17.05 3.96 7.24
N VAL A 46 -16.79 2.73 6.82
CA VAL A 46 -16.67 1.56 7.72
C VAL A 46 -15.49 1.73 8.67
N CYS A 47 -14.32 2.13 8.18
CA CYS A 47 -13.13 2.36 9.01
C CYS A 47 -13.42 3.34 10.16
N GLU A 48 -14.18 4.39 9.90
CA GLU A 48 -14.49 5.42 10.89
C GLU A 48 -15.42 4.90 12.00
N LEU A 49 -16.33 3.98 11.66
CA LEU A 49 -17.15 3.28 12.67
C LEU A 49 -16.30 2.34 13.50
N VAL A 50 -15.42 1.56 12.87
CA VAL A 50 -14.50 0.67 13.58
C VAL A 50 -13.57 1.46 14.49
N TRP A 51 -13.05 2.61 14.06
CA TRP A 51 -12.26 3.50 14.91
C TRP A 51 -13.05 4.00 16.13
N ASN A 52 -14.33 4.34 15.97
CA ASN A 52 -15.18 4.73 17.11
C ASN A 52 -15.33 3.58 18.12
N SER A 53 -15.49 2.35 17.63
CA SER A 53 -15.56 1.16 18.47
C SER A 53 -14.25 0.92 19.24
N LEU A 54 -13.11 1.05 18.56
CA LEU A 54 -11.78 0.89 19.15
C LEU A 54 -11.48 1.99 20.19
N ASP A 55 -11.90 3.22 19.91
CA ASP A 55 -11.84 4.37 20.82
C ASP A 55 -12.67 4.15 22.08
N ALA A 56 -13.74 3.36 21.98
CA ALA A 56 -14.59 2.92 23.08
C ALA A 56 -14.06 1.69 23.83
N ASP A 57 -12.77 1.35 23.65
CA ASP A 57 -12.08 0.23 24.30
C ASP A 57 -12.55 -1.18 23.90
N ALA A 58 -13.26 -1.31 22.77
CA ALA A 58 -13.70 -2.61 22.27
C ALA A 58 -12.53 -3.59 22.10
N THR A 59 -12.67 -4.83 22.58
CA THR A 59 -11.76 -5.93 22.24
C THR A 59 -12.17 -6.61 20.95
N ARG A 60 -13.44 -6.49 20.56
CA ARG A 60 -13.99 -7.16 19.39
C ARG A 60 -14.89 -6.19 18.64
N VAL A 61 -14.66 -6.10 17.35
CA VAL A 61 -15.51 -5.37 16.40
C VAL A 61 -15.88 -6.32 15.28
N ASP A 62 -17.17 -6.55 15.07
CA ASP A 62 -17.72 -7.38 14.00
C ASP A 62 -18.36 -6.47 12.95
N ILE A 63 -17.98 -6.66 11.68
CA ILE A 63 -18.54 -5.97 10.53
C ILE A 63 -19.25 -7.03 9.69
N ASP A 64 -20.56 -6.90 9.52
CA ASP A 64 -21.35 -7.86 8.75
C ASP A 64 -22.09 -7.16 7.62
N VAL A 65 -22.08 -7.78 6.44
CA VAL A 65 -22.78 -7.29 5.26
C VAL A 65 -23.95 -8.22 4.94
N ASP A 66 -25.16 -7.73 5.20
CA ASP A 66 -26.38 -8.48 4.88
C ASP A 66 -26.72 -8.35 3.39
N HIS A 67 -27.05 -9.48 2.77
CA HIS A 67 -27.35 -9.59 1.35
C HIS A 67 -28.75 -10.15 1.13
N GLY A 68 -29.56 -9.42 0.37
CA GLY A 68 -30.83 -9.88 -0.15
C GLY A 68 -30.72 -10.36 -1.59
N GLU A 69 -31.86 -10.72 -2.18
CA GLU A 69 -31.93 -11.23 -3.56
C GLU A 69 -31.38 -10.26 -4.62
N LEU A 70 -31.47 -8.95 -4.37
CA LEU A 70 -31.07 -7.89 -5.30
C LEU A 70 -29.73 -7.23 -4.94
N GLY A 71 -29.03 -7.75 -3.94
CA GLY A 71 -27.74 -7.22 -3.46
C GLY A 71 -27.77 -6.86 -1.98
N MET A 72 -26.82 -6.01 -1.59
CA MET A 72 -26.60 -5.59 -0.21
C MET A 72 -27.83 -4.86 0.36
N LEU A 73 -28.29 -5.30 1.54
CA LEU A 73 -29.42 -4.74 2.27
C LEU A 73 -28.97 -3.81 3.40
N SER A 74 -28.00 -4.28 4.19
CA SER A 74 -27.42 -3.48 5.27
C SER A 74 -25.97 -3.83 5.55
N VAL A 75 -25.28 -2.91 6.19
CA VAL A 75 -23.94 -3.11 6.77
C VAL A 75 -24.06 -2.79 8.25
N SER A 76 -23.71 -3.75 9.11
CA SER A 76 -23.68 -3.56 10.56
C SER A 76 -22.25 -3.55 11.08
N VAL A 77 -21.94 -2.63 11.99
CA VAL A 77 -20.71 -2.60 12.77
C VAL A 77 -21.09 -2.74 14.24
N ARG A 78 -20.72 -3.86 14.87
CA ARG A 78 -21.02 -4.18 16.26
C ARG A 78 -19.73 -4.26 17.07
N ASP A 79 -19.73 -3.67 18.25
CA ASP A 79 -18.62 -3.74 19.19
C ASP A 79 -19.04 -4.08 20.61
N ASN A 80 -18.05 -4.43 21.42
CA ASN A 80 -18.18 -4.69 22.85
C ASN A 80 -17.47 -3.62 23.71
N GLY A 81 -17.39 -2.39 23.21
CA GLY A 81 -16.84 -1.25 23.94
C GLY A 81 -17.74 -0.82 25.09
N HIS A 82 -17.40 0.31 25.71
CA HIS A 82 -18.14 0.81 26.88
C HIS A 82 -19.50 1.47 26.55
N GLY A 83 -19.84 1.68 25.27
CA GLY A 83 -21.03 2.41 24.85
C GLY A 83 -20.99 3.90 25.25
N PHE A 84 -22.14 4.56 25.28
CA PHE A 84 -22.27 5.92 25.83
C PHE A 84 -23.66 6.09 26.41
N SER A 85 -23.80 7.00 27.37
CA SER A 85 -25.08 7.24 28.04
C SER A 85 -26.08 7.99 27.16
N HIS A 86 -27.36 7.86 27.49
CA HIS A 86 -28.42 8.61 26.81
C HIS A 86 -28.22 10.13 26.92
N GLU A 87 -27.63 10.63 28.01
CA GLU A 87 -27.33 12.06 28.19
C GLU A 87 -26.21 12.54 27.25
N GLU A 88 -25.17 11.73 27.08
CA GLU A 88 -24.05 12.02 26.17
C GLU A 88 -24.50 12.01 24.70
N ALA A 89 -25.53 11.23 24.35
CA ALA A 89 -26.01 11.08 22.97
C ALA A 89 -26.30 12.43 22.31
N ARG A 90 -26.94 13.37 23.00
CA ARG A 90 -27.24 14.70 22.44
C ARG A 90 -25.98 15.53 22.22
N ALA A 91 -24.98 15.42 23.08
CA ALA A 91 -23.71 16.12 22.90
C ALA A 91 -22.90 15.54 21.73
N LEU A 92 -22.90 14.20 21.60
CA LEU A 92 -22.20 13.49 20.54
C LEU A 92 -22.87 13.71 19.18
N PHE A 93 -24.19 13.69 19.08
CA PHE A 93 -24.88 13.76 17.80
C PHE A 93 -25.48 15.14 17.49
N GLY A 94 -25.57 16.06 18.45
CA GLY A 94 -26.25 17.35 18.26
C GLY A 94 -25.43 18.44 17.57
N LYS A 95 -24.08 18.38 17.64
CA LYS A 95 -23.17 19.35 17.02
C LYS A 95 -22.13 18.64 16.17
N VAL A 96 -22.00 19.06 14.91
CA VAL A 96 -20.94 18.61 14.00
C VAL A 96 -19.79 19.59 14.05
N GLY A 97 -18.65 19.12 14.54
CA GLY A 97 -17.49 19.98 14.80
C GLY A 97 -17.60 20.69 16.16
N GLY A 98 -16.49 20.70 16.89
CA GLY A 98 -16.35 21.43 18.15
C GLY A 98 -16.37 20.60 19.44
N SER A 99 -16.08 19.30 19.42
CA SER A 99 -16.06 18.50 20.66
C SER A 99 -14.70 17.87 20.99
N TRP A 100 -14.17 18.34 22.11
CA TRP A 100 -13.38 17.63 23.15
C TRP A 100 -12.62 16.38 22.72
N LYS A 101 -11.32 16.54 22.47
CA LYS A 101 -10.20 15.66 22.90
C LYS A 101 -8.90 16.32 22.41
N ARG A 102 -8.29 17.16 23.26
CA ARG A 102 -6.90 17.65 23.08
C ARG A 102 -5.97 16.43 22.96
N HIS A 103 -4.92 16.52 22.15
CA HIS A 103 -3.84 15.52 22.01
C HIS A 103 -3.69 14.49 23.14
N GLY A 104 -3.56 13.22 22.78
CA GLY A 104 -3.08 12.18 23.70
C GLY A 104 -4.09 11.71 24.74
N VAL A 105 -5.40 11.97 24.55
CA VAL A 105 -6.40 11.32 25.38
C VAL A 105 -6.34 9.83 25.08
N LYS A 106 -5.99 9.11 26.12
CA LYS A 106 -6.02 7.66 26.21
C LYS A 106 -7.47 7.21 26.36
N SER A 107 -7.81 6.07 25.80
CA SER A 107 -9.11 5.44 26.00
C SER A 107 -9.38 5.22 27.49
N LYS A 108 -10.66 5.24 27.85
CA LYS A 108 -11.13 5.40 29.24
C LYS A 108 -10.56 4.35 30.19
N HIS A 109 -10.36 3.13 29.71
CA HIS A 109 -9.99 1.99 30.52
C HIS A 109 -8.66 1.36 30.09
N LYS A 110 -8.39 1.26 28.78
CA LYS A 110 -7.22 0.49 28.29
C LYS A 110 -6.04 1.33 27.87
N SER A 111 -6.12 2.64 28.04
CA SER A 111 -5.01 3.54 27.72
C SER A 111 -4.54 3.49 26.26
N ARG A 112 -5.43 3.12 25.34
CA ARG A 112 -5.17 3.13 23.89
C ARG A 112 -5.21 4.57 23.38
N VAL A 113 -4.39 4.89 22.39
CA VAL A 113 -4.42 6.24 21.81
C VAL A 113 -5.68 6.36 20.96
N LEU A 114 -6.47 7.42 21.19
CA LEU A 114 -7.73 7.64 20.49
C LEU A 114 -7.52 8.19 19.08
N HIS A 115 -8.29 7.67 18.14
CA HIS A 115 -8.31 8.09 16.73
C HIS A 115 -9.22 9.30 16.49
N GLY A 116 -10.45 9.26 17.01
CA GLY A 116 -11.50 10.24 16.74
C GLY A 116 -11.29 11.58 17.44
N LYS A 117 -10.63 12.54 16.77
CA LYS A 117 -10.36 13.88 17.31
C LYS A 117 -11.41 14.94 16.96
N GLU A 118 -12.14 14.77 15.84
CA GLU A 118 -13.05 15.82 15.33
C GLU A 118 -14.54 15.58 15.64
N GLY A 119 -14.90 14.38 16.13
CA GLY A 119 -16.29 13.99 16.35
C GLY A 119 -17.14 13.90 15.06
N LYS A 120 -16.51 13.89 13.88
CA LYS A 120 -17.21 13.85 12.58
C LYS A 120 -17.41 12.42 12.05
N GLY A 121 -16.57 11.47 12.46
CA GLY A 121 -16.56 10.09 11.93
C GLY A 121 -17.89 9.35 12.07
N ARG A 122 -18.62 9.57 13.17
CA ARG A 122 -19.92 8.94 13.46
C ARG A 122 -21.02 9.24 12.42
N LEU A 123 -20.95 10.38 11.72
CA LEU A 123 -21.90 10.72 10.65
C LEU A 123 -21.50 10.21 9.28
N LYS A 124 -20.26 9.71 9.10
CA LYS A 124 -19.82 9.10 7.83
C LYS A 124 -20.58 7.82 7.52
N ALA A 125 -21.27 7.21 8.48
CA ALA A 125 -22.25 6.14 8.23
C ALA A 125 -23.29 6.53 7.16
N LEU A 126 -23.73 7.80 7.14
CA LEU A 126 -24.70 8.32 6.17
C LEU A 126 -24.09 8.55 4.76
N ALA A 127 -22.79 8.31 4.58
CA ALA A 127 -22.18 8.22 3.25
C ALA A 127 -22.56 6.92 2.54
N LEU A 128 -22.83 5.85 3.30
CA LEU A 128 -23.16 4.53 2.79
C LEU A 128 -24.65 4.45 2.44
N GLY A 129 -25.53 4.74 3.40
CA GLY A 129 -26.97 4.61 3.26
C GLY A 129 -27.75 5.80 3.82
N ARG A 130 -29.06 5.83 3.55
CA ARG A 130 -29.96 6.90 4.00
C ARG A 130 -30.31 6.77 5.49
N ILE A 131 -30.35 5.57 6.04
CA ILE A 131 -30.71 5.31 7.44
C ILE A 131 -29.52 4.68 8.17
N ALA A 132 -29.25 5.18 9.38
CA ALA A 132 -28.32 4.55 10.31
C ALA A 132 -28.98 4.38 11.68
N ASP A 133 -29.19 3.14 12.08
CA ASP A 133 -29.75 2.75 13.37
C ASP A 133 -28.63 2.38 14.34
N TRP A 134 -28.69 2.92 15.55
CA TRP A 134 -27.75 2.65 16.64
C TRP A 134 -28.49 1.95 17.76
N VAL A 135 -27.96 0.80 18.19
CA VAL A 135 -28.36 0.12 19.42
C VAL A 135 -27.21 0.27 20.41
N VAL A 136 -27.44 0.99 21.51
CA VAL A 136 -26.39 1.35 22.47
C VAL A 136 -26.67 0.66 23.79
N ARG A 137 -25.65 0.01 24.36
CA ARG A 137 -25.67 -0.59 25.70
C ARG A 137 -24.51 -0.03 26.52
N TYR A 138 -24.80 0.48 27.71
CA TYR A 138 -23.83 1.15 28.57
C TYR A 138 -24.11 0.89 30.05
N MET A 139 -23.10 1.08 30.89
CA MET A 139 -23.28 1.05 32.35
C MET A 139 -23.64 2.46 32.85
N ASP A 140 -24.76 2.59 33.57
CA ASP A 140 -25.10 3.83 34.25
C ASP A 140 -24.19 4.09 35.48
N GLU A 141 -24.34 5.25 36.12
CA GLU A 141 -23.55 5.62 37.31
C GLU A 141 -23.77 4.68 38.50
N ALA A 142 -24.92 4.01 38.56
CA ALA A 142 -25.27 3.04 39.59
C ALA A 142 -24.76 1.61 39.27
N GLY A 143 -24.15 1.42 38.10
CA GLY A 143 -23.64 0.12 37.65
C GLY A 143 -24.72 -0.80 37.08
N ASN A 144 -25.87 -0.27 36.65
CA ASN A 144 -26.88 -1.02 35.92
C ASN A 144 -26.59 -0.98 34.42
N LEU A 145 -26.79 -2.12 33.75
CA LEU A 145 -26.72 -2.17 32.29
C LEU A 145 -28.01 -1.59 31.70
N MET A 146 -27.86 -0.49 30.98
CA MET A 146 -28.93 0.24 30.31
C MET A 146 -28.73 0.19 28.81
N GLY A 147 -29.81 0.37 28.05
CA GLY A 147 -29.75 0.50 26.60
C GLY A 147 -30.82 1.41 26.03
N PHE A 148 -30.55 1.92 24.84
CA PHE A 148 -31.45 2.76 24.06
C PHE A 148 -31.12 2.66 22.57
N ASN A 149 -32.07 3.08 21.74
CA ASN A 149 -31.93 3.07 20.30
C ASN A 149 -31.90 4.50 19.77
N MET A 150 -31.12 4.73 18.72
CA MET A 150 -31.15 5.98 17.95
C MET A 150 -31.30 5.68 16.46
N THR A 151 -32.08 6.46 15.75
CA THR A 151 -32.18 6.39 14.29
C THR A 151 -31.79 7.73 13.71
N LEU A 152 -30.80 7.73 12.83
CA LEU A 152 -30.40 8.87 12.03
C LEU A 152 -30.97 8.69 10.61
N VAL A 153 -31.65 9.72 10.11
CA VAL A 153 -32.17 9.73 8.73
C VAL A 153 -31.51 10.87 7.96
N LYS A 154 -30.90 10.53 6.82
CA LYS A 154 -30.26 11.46 5.89
C LYS A 154 -31.31 12.06 4.95
N ASP A 155 -31.89 13.18 5.35
CA ASP A 155 -32.71 14.04 4.47
C ASP A 155 -32.02 15.44 4.33
N THR A 156 -32.77 16.52 4.03
CA THR A 156 -32.20 17.88 3.92
C THR A 156 -31.50 18.35 5.20
N LEU A 157 -31.92 17.83 6.35
CA LEU A 157 -31.27 17.92 7.65
C LEU A 157 -31.15 16.51 8.22
N VAL A 158 -30.13 16.27 9.04
CA VAL A 158 -30.03 14.99 9.77
C VAL A 158 -30.94 15.09 10.99
N ASP A 159 -32.03 14.32 10.96
CA ASP A 159 -32.94 14.15 12.09
C ASP A 159 -32.52 12.92 12.89
N VAL A 160 -32.44 13.09 14.21
CA VAL A 160 -32.13 12.01 15.15
C VAL A 160 -33.36 11.70 15.97
N LYS A 161 -33.83 10.46 15.91
CA LYS A 161 -34.82 9.90 16.84
C LYS A 161 -34.09 9.11 17.91
N ILE A 162 -34.49 9.25 19.16
CA ILE A 162 -33.87 8.55 20.29
C ILE A 162 -34.95 7.99 21.21
N SER A 163 -34.83 6.71 21.58
CA SER A 163 -35.75 6.09 22.52
C SER A 163 -35.37 6.42 23.97
N ALA A 164 -36.35 6.32 24.86
CA ALA A 164 -36.09 6.24 26.29
C ALA A 164 -35.03 5.16 26.62
N PRO A 165 -34.13 5.39 27.60
CA PRO A 165 -33.26 4.35 28.12
C PRO A 165 -34.06 3.32 28.93
N ALA A 166 -33.78 2.05 28.72
CA ALA A 166 -34.38 0.91 29.43
C ALA A 166 -33.30 -0.05 29.94
N PRO A 167 -33.56 -0.84 30.99
CA PRO A 167 -32.65 -1.91 31.41
C PRO A 167 -32.39 -2.89 30.27
N ALA A 168 -31.12 -3.25 30.05
CA ALA A 168 -30.72 -4.23 29.05
C ALA A 168 -30.33 -5.56 29.70
N GLU A 169 -30.44 -6.65 28.94
CA GLU A 169 -30.12 -7.99 29.44
C GLU A 169 -28.62 -8.11 29.78
N PRO A 170 -28.24 -8.50 31.01
CA PRO A 170 -26.83 -8.54 31.42
C PRO A 170 -25.92 -9.40 30.54
N VAL A 171 -26.48 -10.46 29.92
CA VAL A 171 -25.73 -11.38 29.03
C VAL A 171 -25.17 -10.68 27.79
N LEU A 172 -25.78 -9.57 27.38
CA LEU A 172 -25.40 -8.81 26.19
C LEU A 172 -24.16 -7.95 26.40
N GLY A 173 -23.84 -7.59 27.65
CA GLY A 173 -22.76 -6.66 27.99
C GLY A 173 -22.97 -5.24 27.43
N THR A 174 -21.94 -4.40 27.57
CA THR A 174 -21.88 -3.07 26.94
C THR A 174 -21.44 -3.17 25.49
N GLY A 175 -21.74 -2.13 24.72
CA GLY A 175 -21.27 -2.00 23.36
C GLY A 175 -22.25 -1.23 22.49
N VAL A 176 -21.85 -1.04 21.25
CA VAL A 176 -22.66 -0.35 20.25
C VAL A 176 -22.83 -1.24 19.02
N GLU A 177 -24.01 -1.20 18.44
CA GLU A 177 -24.26 -1.74 17.10
C GLU A 177 -24.82 -0.63 16.22
N VAL A 178 -24.21 -0.45 15.05
CA VAL A 178 -24.62 0.52 14.05
C VAL A 178 -25.01 -0.23 12.79
N THR A 179 -26.28 -0.15 12.39
CA THR A 179 -26.79 -0.77 11.16
C THR A 179 -27.15 0.31 10.16
N ILE A 180 -26.53 0.24 8.99
CA ILE A 180 -26.74 1.18 7.90
C ILE A 180 -27.56 0.49 6.81
N SER A 181 -28.62 1.13 6.35
CA SER A 181 -29.54 0.59 5.35
C SER A 181 -29.99 1.66 4.35
N GLU A 182 -30.83 1.26 3.39
CA GLU A 182 -31.29 2.12 2.28
C GLU A 182 -30.13 2.69 1.47
N PHE A 183 -29.32 1.81 0.88
CA PHE A 183 -28.20 2.20 0.04
C PHE A 183 -28.65 2.80 -1.30
N GLU A 184 -28.04 3.92 -1.69
CA GLU A 184 -28.27 4.55 -2.99
C GLU A 184 -27.66 3.73 -4.16
N LYS A 185 -26.65 2.90 -3.86
CA LYS A 185 -25.92 2.06 -4.82
C LYS A 185 -25.27 0.86 -4.14
N GLN A 186 -24.86 -0.13 -4.94
CA GLN A 186 -24.13 -1.31 -4.46
C GLN A 186 -22.62 -1.05 -4.38
N PHE A 187 -21.95 -1.62 -3.37
CA PHE A 187 -20.55 -1.33 -3.06
C PHE A 187 -19.67 -2.58 -3.18
N LYS A 188 -19.07 -2.80 -4.35
CA LYS A 188 -18.13 -3.92 -4.58
C LYS A 188 -16.93 -3.91 -3.64
N SER A 189 -16.52 -2.74 -3.14
CA SER A 189 -15.44 -2.61 -2.17
C SER A 189 -15.75 -3.27 -0.82
N LEU A 190 -17.03 -3.47 -0.50
CA LEU A 190 -17.48 -4.15 0.73
C LEU A 190 -17.75 -5.65 0.51
N GLU A 191 -17.41 -6.20 -0.66
CA GLU A 191 -17.34 -7.66 -0.82
C GLU A 191 -16.16 -8.19 0.02
N THR A 192 -16.35 -9.28 0.77
CA THR A 192 -15.38 -9.84 1.73
C THR A 192 -13.97 -9.95 1.14
N GLY A 193 -13.83 -10.48 -0.08
CA GLY A 193 -12.53 -10.67 -0.75
C GLY A 193 -11.78 -9.39 -1.11
N ARG A 194 -12.43 -8.22 -1.06
CA ARG A 194 -11.79 -6.90 -1.25
C ARG A 194 -11.68 -6.14 0.06
N ALA A 195 -12.73 -6.19 0.88
CA ALA A 195 -12.81 -5.46 2.14
C ALA A 195 -11.76 -5.95 3.16
N VAL A 196 -11.58 -7.26 3.31
CA VAL A 196 -10.64 -7.83 4.29
C VAL A 196 -9.20 -7.34 4.01
N PRO A 197 -8.65 -7.44 2.79
CA PRO A 197 -7.32 -6.88 2.49
C PRO A 197 -7.23 -5.36 2.71
N ASP A 198 -8.24 -4.59 2.28
CA ASP A 198 -8.25 -3.13 2.41
C ASP A 198 -8.25 -2.71 3.89
N LEU A 199 -9.17 -3.25 4.69
CA LEU A 199 -9.28 -2.97 6.11
C LEU A 199 -8.05 -3.47 6.88
N SER A 200 -7.53 -4.66 6.56
CA SER A 200 -6.30 -5.18 7.18
C SER A 200 -5.12 -4.24 6.98
N SER A 201 -5.04 -3.59 5.81
CA SER A 201 -4.00 -2.58 5.57
C SER A 201 -4.19 -1.34 6.43
N VAL A 202 -5.43 -0.84 6.57
CA VAL A 202 -5.72 0.36 7.38
C VAL A 202 -5.43 0.13 8.86
N PHE A 203 -5.82 -1.03 9.38
CA PHE A 203 -5.71 -1.37 10.81
C PHE A 203 -4.40 -2.09 11.16
N ALA A 204 -3.49 -2.30 10.20
CA ALA A 204 -2.26 -3.07 10.38
C ALA A 204 -1.43 -2.63 11.59
N ILE A 205 -1.10 -1.34 11.66
CA ILE A 205 -0.28 -0.79 12.73
C ILE A 205 -1.00 -0.86 14.07
N TYR A 206 -2.31 -0.66 14.08
CA TYR A 206 -3.10 -0.70 15.29
C TYR A 206 -3.18 -2.10 15.88
N LEU A 207 -3.56 -3.10 15.07
CA LEU A 207 -3.67 -4.49 15.51
C LEU A 207 -2.31 -5.08 15.90
N LYS A 208 -1.21 -4.61 15.29
CA LYS A 208 0.17 -4.94 15.70
C LYS A 208 0.49 -4.41 17.11
N ASN A 209 0.06 -3.19 17.41
CA ASN A 209 0.32 -2.51 18.69
C ASN A 209 -0.65 -2.92 19.81
N TYR A 210 -1.88 -3.31 19.48
CA TYR A 210 -2.95 -3.63 20.43
C TYR A 210 -3.48 -5.06 20.17
N ARG A 211 -2.79 -6.05 20.74
CA ARG A 211 -3.08 -7.48 20.56
C ARG A 211 -4.37 -7.97 21.20
N ASP A 212 -4.99 -7.16 22.05
CA ASP A 212 -6.26 -7.45 22.70
C ASP A 212 -7.47 -6.90 21.91
N ALA A 213 -7.24 -6.32 20.73
CA ALA A 213 -8.27 -5.90 19.80
C ALA A 213 -8.32 -6.85 18.60
N GLU A 214 -9.52 -7.29 18.26
CA GLU A 214 -9.82 -8.13 17.10
C GLU A 214 -10.92 -7.47 16.27
N ILE A 215 -10.77 -7.53 14.95
CA ILE A 215 -11.76 -7.02 14.00
C ILE A 215 -12.12 -8.17 13.07
N PHE A 216 -13.40 -8.35 12.79
CA PHE A 216 -13.93 -9.38 11.90
C PHE A 216 -14.76 -8.70 10.79
N PHE A 217 -14.67 -9.21 9.57
CA PHE A 217 -15.49 -8.80 8.44
C PHE A 217 -16.16 -10.05 7.83
N ASP A 218 -17.50 -10.12 7.84
CA ASP A 218 -18.29 -11.31 7.49
C ASP A 218 -17.77 -12.59 8.18
N GLY A 219 -17.39 -12.47 9.46
CA GLY A 219 -16.80 -13.54 10.26
C GLY A 219 -15.33 -13.87 9.97
N GLU A 220 -14.70 -13.28 8.95
CA GLU A 220 -13.28 -13.43 8.67
C GLU A 220 -12.46 -12.45 9.53
N ARG A 221 -11.51 -12.97 10.34
CA ARG A 221 -10.66 -12.12 11.19
C ARG A 221 -9.67 -11.35 10.33
N LEU A 222 -9.58 -10.05 10.55
CA LEU A 222 -8.50 -9.24 10.01
C LEU A 222 -7.20 -9.69 10.68
N ASP A 223 -6.31 -10.31 9.91
CA ASP A 223 -4.97 -10.71 10.34
C ASP A 223 -3.92 -10.05 9.46
N PRO A 224 -3.53 -8.81 9.80
CA PRO A 224 -2.47 -8.14 9.07
C PRO A 224 -1.18 -8.95 9.09
N GLU A 225 -0.81 -9.60 10.20
CA GLU A 225 0.48 -10.28 10.34
C GLU A 225 0.64 -11.47 9.41
N ALA A 226 -0.41 -12.26 9.22
CA ALA A 226 -0.40 -13.39 8.29
C ALA A 226 -0.11 -12.96 6.84
N ASN A 227 -0.42 -11.71 6.49
CA ASN A 227 -0.22 -11.17 5.14
C ASN A 227 1.04 -10.29 4.99
N ILE A 228 1.78 -10.03 6.08
CA ILE A 228 3.03 -9.27 6.01
C ILE A 228 4.15 -10.15 5.44
N ALA A 229 4.65 -9.77 4.27
CA ALA A 229 5.84 -10.40 3.68
C ALA A 229 7.13 -9.90 4.36
N SER A 230 7.20 -8.58 4.61
CA SER A 230 8.31 -7.96 5.34
C SER A 230 7.92 -6.57 5.85
N SER A 231 8.66 -6.07 6.85
CA SER A 231 8.50 -4.71 7.36
C SER A 231 9.87 -4.06 7.53
N LYS A 232 9.98 -2.78 7.18
CA LYS A 232 11.20 -1.98 7.32
C LYS A 232 10.84 -0.58 7.84
N THR A 233 11.56 -0.13 8.85
CA THR A 233 11.49 1.27 9.31
C THR A 233 12.66 2.07 8.73
N ILE A 234 12.38 3.25 8.21
CA ILE A 234 13.34 4.18 7.60
C ILE A 234 13.15 5.54 8.27
N SER A 235 14.24 6.10 8.81
CA SER A 235 14.24 7.47 9.33
C SER A 235 14.45 8.45 8.18
N LEU A 236 13.69 9.54 8.15
CA LEU A 236 13.83 10.62 7.18
C LEU A 236 14.39 11.88 7.86
N ASP A 237 14.68 12.90 7.06
CA ASP A 237 15.01 14.20 7.62
C ASP A 237 13.79 14.79 8.35
N PRO A 238 14.00 15.50 9.47
CA PRO A 238 12.91 16.13 10.19
C PRO A 238 12.16 17.17 9.35
N ILE A 239 10.85 17.29 9.59
CA ILE A 239 10.05 18.39 9.05
C ILE A 239 10.34 19.66 9.85
N GLU A 240 10.78 20.71 9.18
CA GLU A 240 10.94 22.05 9.73
C GLU A 240 9.71 22.90 9.38
N ALA A 241 8.83 23.15 10.35
CA ALA A 241 7.61 23.91 10.13
C ALA A 241 7.18 24.66 11.41
N ASP A 242 6.52 25.81 11.25
CA ASP A 242 6.09 26.66 12.37
C ASP A 242 7.21 27.06 13.36
N GLY A 243 8.47 27.04 12.92
CA GLY A 243 9.63 27.31 13.79
C GLY A 243 9.98 26.15 14.73
N GLU A 244 9.43 24.97 14.51
CA GLU A 244 9.71 23.74 15.24
C GLU A 244 10.21 22.63 14.31
N THR A 245 11.00 21.73 14.88
CA THR A 245 11.51 20.54 14.21
C THR A 245 10.71 19.31 14.61
N HIS A 246 10.19 18.58 13.63
CA HIS A 246 9.35 17.40 13.85
C HIS A 246 10.02 16.15 13.25
N PRO A 247 10.47 15.18 14.08
CA PRO A 247 11.03 13.93 13.56
C PRO A 247 10.05 13.19 12.65
N VAL A 248 10.59 12.54 11.62
CA VAL A 248 9.80 11.76 10.66
C VAL A 248 10.39 10.36 10.50
N VAL A 249 9.51 9.37 10.54
CA VAL A 249 9.86 7.97 10.31
C VAL A 249 8.82 7.36 9.38
N VAL A 250 9.27 6.57 8.41
CA VAL A 250 8.41 5.79 7.54
C VAL A 250 8.55 4.31 7.86
N GLU A 251 7.45 3.67 8.24
CA GLU A 251 7.36 2.21 8.31
C GLU A 251 6.77 1.69 7.01
N VAL A 252 7.54 0.90 6.27
CA VAL A 252 7.13 0.26 5.02
C VAL A 252 6.78 -1.19 5.32
N ILE A 253 5.54 -1.58 5.01
CA ILE A 253 5.06 -2.95 5.12
C ILE A 253 4.83 -3.48 3.71
N ARG A 254 5.57 -4.52 3.34
CA ARG A 254 5.35 -5.30 2.13
C ARG A 254 4.30 -6.38 2.41
N TRP A 255 3.33 -6.51 1.53
CA TRP A 255 2.26 -7.50 1.63
C TRP A 255 2.52 -8.69 0.70
N ASN A 256 2.05 -9.89 1.08
CA ASN A 256 2.00 -11.04 0.17
C ASN A 256 0.95 -10.80 -0.92
N SER A 257 -0.19 -10.24 -0.54
CA SER A 257 -1.24 -9.77 -1.45
C SER A 257 -1.89 -8.50 -0.88
N ALA A 258 -2.07 -7.48 -1.71
CA ALA A 258 -2.83 -6.30 -1.34
C ALA A 258 -3.49 -5.67 -2.58
N PRO A 259 -4.62 -4.97 -2.40
CA PRO A 259 -5.41 -4.44 -3.50
C PRO A 259 -4.72 -3.26 -4.19
N GLU A 260 -4.02 -2.41 -3.43
CA GLU A 260 -3.29 -1.27 -3.98
C GLU A 260 -2.09 -0.86 -3.11
N ARG A 261 -1.17 -0.09 -3.72
CA ARG A 261 -0.04 0.53 -3.01
C ARG A 261 -0.50 1.82 -2.38
N SER A 262 -0.04 2.12 -1.16
CA SER A 262 -0.51 3.32 -0.45
C SER A 262 0.54 3.91 0.46
N ILE A 263 0.47 5.22 0.65
CA ILE A 263 1.18 5.93 1.70
C ILE A 263 0.12 6.52 2.64
N PHE A 264 0.22 6.19 3.91
CA PHE A 264 -0.62 6.71 4.98
C PHE A 264 0.13 7.83 5.69
N LEU A 265 -0.54 8.97 5.85
CA LEU A 265 -0.06 10.07 6.68
C LEU A 265 -0.53 9.79 8.10
N CYS A 266 0.43 9.53 8.98
CA CYS A 266 0.17 9.09 10.33
C CYS A 266 0.61 10.10 11.38
N GLY A 267 -0.17 10.21 12.45
CA GLY A 267 0.30 10.87 13.67
C GLY A 267 1.52 10.16 14.26
N LYS A 268 2.13 10.76 15.29
CA LYS A 268 3.37 10.23 15.91
C LYS A 268 3.25 8.78 16.40
N ASP A 269 2.04 8.37 16.81
CA ASP A 269 1.75 7.05 17.36
C ASP A 269 1.40 6.02 16.26
N GLY A 270 1.41 6.42 14.97
CA GLY A 270 1.21 5.53 13.82
C GLY A 270 -0.22 5.43 13.29
N PHE A 271 -1.15 6.23 13.80
CA PHE A 271 -2.55 6.25 13.35
C PHE A 271 -2.70 6.95 12.01
N PRO A 272 -3.28 6.30 10.98
CA PRO A 272 -3.46 6.90 9.67
C PRO A 272 -4.60 7.93 9.69
N PHE A 273 -4.33 9.17 9.28
CA PHE A 273 -5.35 10.23 9.11
C PHE A 273 -5.73 10.45 7.65
N ALA A 274 -4.78 10.26 6.73
CA ALA A 274 -5.01 10.37 5.30
C ALA A 274 -4.26 9.27 4.53
N ARG A 275 -4.78 8.95 3.35
CA ARG A 275 -4.20 7.98 2.42
C ARG A 275 -3.93 8.68 1.10
N ILE A 276 -2.71 8.55 0.60
CA ILE A 276 -2.30 9.06 -0.71
C ILE A 276 -1.79 7.90 -1.58
N ALA A 277 -2.03 8.00 -2.88
CA ALA A 277 -1.50 7.06 -3.84
C ALA A 277 -0.01 7.41 -4.12
N PRO A 278 0.91 6.45 -4.07
CA PRO A 278 2.31 6.69 -4.40
C PRO A 278 2.43 7.08 -5.88
N LYS A 279 3.16 8.17 -6.16
CA LYS A 279 3.39 8.71 -7.51
C LYS A 279 4.55 8.03 -8.26
N PHE A 280 5.02 6.89 -7.76
CA PHE A 280 6.13 6.10 -8.31
C PHE A 280 5.73 4.65 -8.52
N HIS A 281 6.52 3.93 -9.32
CA HIS A 281 6.31 2.52 -9.59
C HIS A 281 7.43 1.66 -8.99
N THR A 282 7.02 0.68 -8.20
CA THR A 282 7.84 -0.45 -7.76
C THR A 282 7.29 -1.72 -8.39
N THR A 283 8.02 -2.29 -9.35
CA THR A 283 7.60 -3.52 -10.03
C THR A 283 7.70 -4.72 -9.08
N GLY A 284 6.63 -5.51 -8.99
CA GLY A 284 6.60 -6.77 -8.21
C GLY A 284 6.38 -6.62 -6.70
N TYR A 285 6.28 -5.38 -6.18
CA TYR A 285 6.00 -5.14 -4.76
C TYR A 285 4.67 -4.43 -4.56
N VAL A 286 3.84 -5.01 -3.70
CA VAL A 286 2.67 -4.36 -3.12
C VAL A 286 2.99 -4.01 -1.67
N PHE A 287 2.73 -2.76 -1.28
CA PHE A 287 3.14 -2.25 0.03
C PHE A 287 2.20 -1.17 0.55
N SER A 288 2.20 -1.00 1.86
CA SER A 288 1.68 0.18 2.56
C SER A 288 2.83 0.84 3.30
N ALA A 289 3.02 2.14 3.11
CA ALA A 289 3.97 2.95 3.87
C ALA A 289 3.22 3.83 4.86
N TYR A 290 3.72 3.96 6.08
CA TYR A 290 3.13 4.75 7.16
C TYR A 290 4.13 5.84 7.55
N LEU A 291 3.91 7.06 7.07
CA LEU A 291 4.73 8.23 7.38
C LEU A 291 4.27 8.80 8.71
N LYS A 292 5.06 8.64 9.76
CA LYS A 292 4.74 9.01 11.14
C LYS A 292 5.45 10.29 11.51
N SER A 293 4.69 11.31 11.92
CA SER A 293 5.23 12.53 12.52
C SER A 293 4.22 13.24 13.40
N ALA A 294 4.69 13.95 14.43
CA ALA A 294 3.86 14.85 15.22
C ALA A 294 3.34 16.04 14.41
N TYR A 295 3.98 16.39 13.29
CA TYR A 295 3.48 17.45 12.40
C TYR A 295 2.15 17.07 11.73
N VAL A 296 1.96 15.80 11.40
CA VAL A 296 0.68 15.29 10.86
C VAL A 296 -0.45 15.49 11.85
N ASP A 297 -0.19 15.27 13.15
CA ASP A 297 -1.17 15.55 14.19
C ASP A 297 -1.57 17.04 14.23
N ARG A 298 -0.63 17.98 14.01
CA ARG A 298 -0.91 19.42 13.95
C ARG A 298 -1.76 19.79 12.74
N LEU A 299 -1.48 19.23 11.57
CA LEU A 299 -2.29 19.45 10.37
C LEU A 299 -3.71 18.93 10.55
N GLN A 300 -3.86 17.77 11.19
CA GLN A 300 -5.17 17.24 11.56
C GLN A 300 -5.93 18.20 12.48
N GLU A 301 -5.28 18.74 13.52
CA GLU A 301 -5.91 19.67 14.45
C GLU A 301 -6.39 20.98 13.80
N ARG A 302 -5.67 21.44 12.78
CA ARG A 302 -6.04 22.63 12.00
C ARG A 302 -7.08 22.34 10.92
N GLY A 303 -7.50 21.07 10.76
CA GLY A 303 -8.41 20.64 9.70
C GLY A 303 -7.79 20.74 8.29
N ALA A 304 -6.46 20.68 8.20
CA ALA A 304 -5.69 20.88 6.96
C ALA A 304 -5.15 19.57 6.36
N ILE A 305 -5.39 18.41 7.00
CA ILE A 305 -4.85 17.11 6.52
C ILE A 305 -5.29 16.78 5.09
N ASP A 306 -6.53 17.13 4.72
CA ASP A 306 -7.10 16.84 3.41
C ASP A 306 -6.38 17.63 2.30
N LEU A 307 -5.64 18.68 2.67
CA LEU A 307 -4.83 19.52 1.80
C LEU A 307 -3.33 19.37 2.11
N ALA A 308 -2.91 18.26 2.73
CA ALA A 308 -1.51 18.04 3.09
C ALA A 308 -0.56 18.10 1.87
N GLU A 309 -1.03 17.76 0.67
CA GLU A 309 -0.23 17.91 -0.57
C GLU A 309 0.07 19.38 -0.93
N MET A 310 -0.69 20.34 -0.39
CA MET A 310 -0.46 21.79 -0.60
C MET A 310 0.46 22.40 0.46
N ASP A 311 0.72 21.69 1.57
CA ASP A 311 1.67 22.10 2.59
C ASP A 311 3.09 21.74 2.14
N ALA A 312 3.95 22.74 1.98
CA ALA A 312 5.28 22.55 1.40
C ALA A 312 6.16 21.60 2.23
N ALA A 313 6.03 21.64 3.56
CA ALA A 313 6.83 20.82 4.46
C ALA A 313 6.37 19.35 4.43
N MET A 314 5.07 19.09 4.34
CA MET A 314 4.54 17.75 4.11
C MET A 314 4.84 17.22 2.72
N ALA A 315 4.73 18.05 1.68
CA ALA A 315 5.05 17.65 0.32
C ALA A 315 6.51 17.16 0.24
N ASP A 316 7.44 17.91 0.83
CA ASP A 316 8.85 17.53 0.91
C ASP A 316 9.04 16.20 1.67
N ALA A 317 8.40 16.03 2.83
CA ALA A 317 8.48 14.78 3.58
C ALA A 317 7.90 13.56 2.83
N VAL A 318 6.83 13.75 2.06
CA VAL A 318 6.22 12.72 1.20
C VAL A 318 7.14 12.37 0.03
N ASP A 319 7.81 13.36 -0.56
CA ASP A 319 8.77 13.15 -1.64
C ASP A 319 10.01 12.40 -1.13
N GLN A 320 10.57 12.81 0.02
CA GLN A 320 11.65 12.09 0.69
C GLN A 320 11.26 10.65 1.04
N ALA A 321 10.05 10.44 1.56
CA ALA A 321 9.52 9.10 1.81
C ALA A 321 9.46 8.28 0.53
N SER A 322 8.98 8.87 -0.56
CA SER A 322 8.84 8.22 -1.86
C SER A 322 10.21 7.81 -2.43
N GLU A 323 11.22 8.66 -2.30
CA GLU A 323 12.60 8.34 -2.71
C GLU A 323 13.18 7.22 -1.86
N ALA A 324 13.07 7.31 -0.54
CA ALA A 324 13.59 6.29 0.38
C ALA A 324 12.95 4.91 0.15
N ILE A 325 11.63 4.87 -0.12
CA ILE A 325 10.92 3.63 -0.46
C ILE A 325 11.43 3.05 -1.78
N GLN A 326 11.64 3.89 -2.80
CA GLN A 326 12.17 3.44 -4.09
C GLN A 326 13.58 2.86 -3.96
N VAL A 327 14.46 3.53 -3.20
CA VAL A 327 15.81 3.02 -2.91
C VAL A 327 15.72 1.67 -2.21
N HIS A 328 14.89 1.56 -1.17
CA HIS A 328 14.70 0.31 -0.43
C HIS A 328 14.28 -0.86 -1.34
N PHE A 329 13.27 -0.66 -2.20
CA PHE A 329 12.81 -1.71 -3.11
C PHE A 329 13.78 -1.99 -4.27
N LYS A 330 14.56 -0.99 -4.70
CA LYS A 330 15.64 -1.20 -5.68
C LYS A 330 16.75 -2.07 -5.10
N GLU A 331 17.15 -1.82 -3.86
CA GLU A 331 18.13 -2.64 -3.15
C GLU A 331 17.62 -4.06 -2.88
N ALA A 332 16.35 -4.20 -2.48
CA ALA A 332 15.71 -5.50 -2.28
C ALA A 332 15.69 -6.32 -3.58
N ASN A 333 15.29 -5.71 -4.70
CA ASN A 333 15.32 -6.35 -6.01
C ASN A 333 16.74 -6.79 -6.42
N ALA A 334 17.74 -5.94 -6.18
CA ALA A 334 19.13 -6.27 -6.48
C ALA A 334 19.66 -7.41 -5.60
N ALA A 335 19.25 -7.46 -4.32
CA ALA A 335 19.61 -8.55 -3.42
C ALA A 335 18.95 -9.88 -3.82
N GLU A 336 17.67 -9.85 -4.19
CA GLU A 336 16.92 -11.01 -4.67
C GLU A 336 17.53 -11.56 -5.99
N ALA A 337 17.84 -10.67 -6.93
CA ALA A 337 18.52 -11.00 -8.18
C ALA A 337 19.88 -11.70 -7.94
N ARG A 338 20.69 -11.17 -7.01
CA ARG A 338 21.97 -11.80 -6.64
C ARG A 338 21.77 -13.19 -6.03
N SER A 339 20.81 -13.32 -5.11
CA SER A 339 20.48 -14.59 -4.46
C SER A 339 20.05 -15.68 -5.47
N GLU A 340 19.23 -15.30 -6.44
CA GLU A 340 18.80 -16.18 -7.54
C GLU A 340 19.98 -16.65 -8.41
N ILE A 341 20.88 -15.74 -8.78
CA ILE A 341 22.08 -16.08 -9.55
C ILE A 341 23.00 -17.02 -8.78
N GLU A 342 23.24 -16.76 -7.49
CA GLU A 342 24.05 -17.66 -6.65
C GLU A 342 23.42 -19.05 -6.53
N ARG A 343 22.10 -19.15 -6.38
CA ARG A 343 21.39 -20.44 -6.42
C ARG A 343 21.65 -21.19 -7.72
N TRP A 344 21.59 -20.51 -8.88
CA TRP A 344 21.86 -21.16 -10.16
C TRP A 344 23.31 -21.64 -10.30
N LYS A 345 24.27 -20.93 -9.69
CA LYS A 345 25.67 -21.37 -9.63
C LYS A 345 25.83 -22.61 -8.76
N GLU A 346 25.22 -22.64 -7.57
CA GLU A 346 25.24 -23.79 -6.67
C GLU A 346 24.65 -25.06 -7.32
N GLU A 347 23.53 -24.90 -8.02
CA GLU A 347 22.87 -25.97 -8.77
C GLU A 347 23.60 -26.37 -10.05
N ARG A 348 24.68 -25.67 -10.43
CA ARG A 348 25.40 -25.83 -11.71
C ARG A 348 24.50 -25.66 -12.94
N SER A 349 23.46 -24.85 -12.83
CA SER A 349 22.55 -24.50 -13.93
C SER A 349 22.97 -23.20 -14.64
N TYR A 350 23.76 -22.35 -13.98
CA TYR A 350 24.35 -21.14 -14.55
C TYR A 350 25.41 -21.49 -15.63
N PRO A 351 25.39 -20.87 -16.83
CA PRO A 351 26.16 -21.35 -17.98
C PRO A 351 27.59 -20.83 -18.08
N TYR A 352 28.05 -19.99 -17.15
CA TYR A 352 29.44 -19.51 -17.09
C TYR A 352 30.15 -20.09 -15.85
N GLU A 353 31.20 -20.88 -16.06
CA GLU A 353 31.94 -21.56 -14.99
C GLU A 353 33.20 -20.80 -14.51
N ALA A 354 33.84 -20.03 -15.39
CA ALA A 354 35.04 -19.25 -15.08
C ALA A 354 34.70 -17.80 -14.73
N GLU A 355 35.59 -17.06 -14.07
CA GLU A 355 35.45 -15.60 -13.89
C GLU A 355 35.70 -14.85 -15.21
N PRO A 356 35.05 -13.68 -15.46
CA PRO A 356 35.24 -12.94 -16.68
C PRO A 356 36.64 -12.33 -16.75
N THR A 357 37.29 -12.50 -17.90
CA THR A 357 38.67 -12.04 -18.12
C THR A 357 38.75 -10.72 -18.88
N THR A 358 37.67 -10.33 -19.57
CA THR A 358 37.62 -9.14 -20.41
C THR A 358 36.38 -8.29 -20.08
N LYS A 359 36.45 -6.98 -20.37
CA LYS A 359 35.29 -6.07 -20.22
C LYS A 359 34.09 -6.50 -21.07
N VAL A 360 34.34 -7.11 -22.24
CA VAL A 360 33.29 -7.64 -23.13
C VAL A 360 32.59 -8.82 -22.47
N GLU A 361 33.35 -9.75 -21.90
CA GLU A 361 32.79 -10.90 -21.18
C GLU A 361 32.01 -10.48 -19.92
N THR A 362 32.45 -9.41 -19.23
CA THR A 362 31.67 -8.82 -18.15
C THR A 362 30.32 -8.27 -18.64
N ALA A 363 30.30 -7.53 -19.75
CA ALA A 363 29.07 -6.98 -20.32
C ALA A 363 28.12 -8.08 -20.81
N GLU A 364 28.64 -9.11 -21.48
CA GLU A 364 27.86 -10.25 -21.96
C GLU A 364 27.14 -10.97 -20.80
N ARG A 365 27.85 -11.18 -19.68
CA ARG A 365 27.27 -11.80 -18.48
C ARG A 365 26.24 -10.91 -17.81
N GLN A 366 26.45 -9.59 -17.76
CA GLN A 366 25.44 -8.67 -17.25
C GLN A 366 24.15 -8.73 -18.05
N VAL A 367 24.25 -8.79 -19.39
CA VAL A 367 23.09 -8.97 -20.28
C VAL A 367 22.41 -10.31 -20.02
N PHE A 368 23.22 -11.36 -19.90
CA PHE A 368 22.71 -12.68 -19.59
C PHE A 368 21.93 -12.69 -18.28
N ASP A 369 22.50 -12.13 -17.20
CA ASP A 369 21.88 -12.09 -15.88
C ASP A 369 20.53 -11.36 -15.92
N ILE A 370 20.48 -10.19 -16.58
CA ILE A 370 19.25 -9.42 -16.74
C ILE A 370 18.18 -10.25 -17.48
N LEU A 371 18.55 -10.89 -18.59
CA LEU A 371 17.62 -11.69 -19.38
C LEU A 371 17.16 -12.94 -18.62
N ALA A 372 18.08 -13.65 -17.99
CA ALA A 372 17.80 -14.87 -17.23
C ALA A 372 16.85 -14.59 -16.06
N LEU A 373 17.10 -13.51 -15.30
CA LEU A 373 16.21 -13.09 -14.21
C LEU A 373 14.83 -12.72 -14.71
N THR A 374 14.73 -12.06 -15.85
CA THR A 374 13.44 -11.64 -16.41
C THR A 374 12.66 -12.85 -16.94
N VAL A 375 13.32 -13.77 -17.66
CA VAL A 375 12.71 -15.03 -18.11
C VAL A 375 12.21 -15.85 -16.92
N ASN A 376 13.01 -15.96 -15.85
CA ASN A 376 12.62 -16.65 -14.61
C ASN A 376 11.40 -16.02 -13.93
N LYS A 377 11.24 -14.69 -14.00
CA LYS A 377 10.06 -13.98 -13.46
C LYS A 377 8.78 -14.21 -14.27
N HIS A 378 8.89 -14.38 -15.58
CA HIS A 378 7.73 -14.52 -16.46
C HIS A 378 7.31 -15.95 -16.73
N LEU A 379 8.24 -16.90 -16.69
CA LEU A 379 7.98 -18.31 -16.90
C LEU A 379 8.00 -19.01 -15.54
N SER A 380 6.84 -19.13 -14.89
CA SER A 380 6.67 -19.89 -13.63
C SER A 380 7.25 -21.32 -13.74
N ASP A 381 7.13 -21.93 -14.92
CA ASP A 381 7.64 -23.27 -15.22
C ASP A 381 9.19 -23.33 -15.19
N PHE A 382 9.88 -22.22 -15.45
CA PHE A 382 11.35 -22.17 -15.48
C PHE A 382 11.97 -22.48 -14.10
N SER A 383 11.31 -22.01 -13.04
CA SER A 383 11.68 -22.30 -11.65
C SER A 383 11.29 -23.73 -11.23
N GLN A 384 10.24 -24.31 -11.81
CA GLN A 384 9.73 -25.65 -11.46
C GLN A 384 10.31 -26.79 -12.30
N GLN A 385 10.99 -26.46 -13.40
CA GLN A 385 11.66 -27.43 -14.26
C GLN A 385 12.81 -28.17 -13.55
N SER A 386 13.04 -29.41 -13.97
CA SER A 386 14.22 -30.18 -13.56
C SER A 386 15.51 -29.42 -13.88
N ALA A 387 16.55 -29.60 -13.06
CA ALA A 387 17.85 -28.94 -13.23
C ALA A 387 18.40 -29.05 -14.68
N LYS A 388 18.19 -30.19 -15.35
CA LYS A 388 18.59 -30.40 -16.75
C LYS A 388 17.86 -29.50 -17.75
N GLY A 389 16.55 -29.28 -17.56
CA GLY A 389 15.74 -28.39 -18.41
C GLY A 389 16.19 -26.93 -18.28
N ARG A 390 16.40 -26.49 -17.03
CA ARG A 390 16.92 -25.15 -16.71
C ARG A 390 18.30 -24.92 -17.32
N THR A 391 19.24 -25.88 -17.17
CA THR A 391 20.57 -25.79 -17.80
C THR A 391 20.48 -25.66 -19.33
N PHE A 392 19.58 -26.42 -19.98
CA PHE A 392 19.40 -26.33 -21.43
C PHE A 392 18.90 -24.94 -21.85
N GLN A 393 17.88 -24.40 -21.18
CA GLN A 393 17.33 -23.09 -21.49
C GLN A 393 18.33 -21.96 -21.21
N MET A 394 19.08 -22.02 -20.11
CA MET A 394 20.16 -21.06 -19.82
C MET A 394 21.27 -21.10 -20.88
N ARG A 395 21.64 -22.30 -21.37
CA ARG A 395 22.61 -22.41 -22.47
C ARG A 395 22.10 -21.84 -23.79
N MET A 396 20.82 -22.05 -24.08
CA MET A 396 20.19 -21.45 -25.27
C MET A 396 20.19 -19.92 -25.18
N LEU A 397 19.85 -19.36 -24.01
CA LEU A 397 19.86 -17.92 -23.78
C LEU A 397 21.26 -17.35 -23.95
N ARG A 398 22.29 -18.01 -23.38
CA ARG A 398 23.69 -17.64 -23.59
C ARG A 398 24.06 -17.65 -25.08
N GLN A 399 23.73 -18.72 -25.80
CA GLN A 399 24.07 -18.84 -27.22
C GLN A 399 23.35 -17.81 -28.10
N ALA A 400 22.15 -17.38 -27.70
CA ALA A 400 21.43 -16.30 -28.36
C ALA A 400 22.18 -14.96 -28.23
N ILE A 401 22.67 -14.67 -27.02
CA ILE A 401 23.46 -13.46 -26.74
C ILE A 401 24.78 -13.51 -27.51
N GLU A 402 25.48 -14.64 -27.57
CA GLU A 402 26.73 -14.75 -28.36
C GLU A 402 26.51 -14.52 -29.87
N ARG A 403 25.32 -14.82 -30.39
CA ARG A 403 25.01 -14.72 -31.84
C ARG A 403 24.40 -13.40 -32.27
N GLY A 404 23.89 -12.58 -31.35
CA GLY A 404 23.39 -11.24 -31.65
C GLY A 404 21.89 -11.04 -31.47
N PRO A 405 21.45 -9.77 -31.56
CA PRO A 405 20.10 -9.35 -31.22
C PRO A 405 19.01 -10.00 -32.08
N ASP A 406 19.29 -10.30 -33.36
CA ASP A 406 18.35 -10.98 -34.26
C ASP A 406 18.01 -12.41 -33.78
N GLU A 407 19.01 -13.13 -33.29
CA GLU A 407 18.83 -14.49 -32.83
C GLU A 407 18.19 -14.52 -31.43
N LEU A 408 18.52 -13.52 -30.60
CA LEU A 408 17.88 -13.28 -29.32
C LEU A 408 16.37 -12.99 -29.49
N GLN A 409 15.98 -12.10 -30.39
CA GLN A 409 14.56 -11.83 -30.66
C GLN A 409 13.81 -13.08 -31.14
N LYS A 410 14.40 -13.87 -32.05
CA LYS A 410 13.80 -15.12 -32.50
C LYS A 410 13.58 -16.10 -31.35
N ILE A 411 14.58 -16.29 -30.48
CA ILE A 411 14.47 -17.24 -29.36
C ILE A 411 13.43 -16.75 -28.33
N LEU A 412 13.42 -15.46 -28.00
CA LEU A 412 12.43 -14.89 -27.07
C LEU A 412 10.99 -14.99 -27.60
N THR A 413 10.81 -14.89 -28.92
CA THR A 413 9.47 -14.94 -29.55
C THR A 413 9.01 -16.38 -29.83
N GLN A 414 9.86 -17.21 -30.42
CA GLN A 414 9.46 -18.53 -30.94
C GLN A 414 9.58 -19.66 -29.92
N VAL A 415 10.49 -19.53 -28.95
CA VAL A 415 10.80 -20.61 -28.00
C VAL A 415 10.25 -20.29 -26.61
N LEU A 416 10.25 -19.01 -26.22
CA LEU A 416 9.82 -18.57 -24.88
C LEU A 416 8.44 -17.90 -24.86
N ASP A 417 7.82 -17.68 -26.01
CA ASP A 417 6.46 -17.10 -26.21
C ASP A 417 6.16 -15.89 -25.30
N LEU A 418 7.13 -14.96 -25.20
CA LEU A 418 7.03 -13.82 -24.30
C LEU A 418 6.07 -12.75 -24.85
N PRO A 419 5.24 -12.10 -24.01
CA PRO A 419 4.34 -11.03 -24.44
C PRO A 419 5.08 -9.85 -25.09
N GLN A 420 4.46 -9.24 -26.11
CA GLN A 420 5.02 -8.08 -26.84
C GLN A 420 5.42 -6.91 -25.92
N ARG A 421 4.69 -6.70 -24.83
CA ARG A 421 4.99 -5.68 -23.83
C ARG A 421 6.34 -5.92 -23.15
N THR A 422 6.60 -7.15 -22.74
CA THR A 422 7.88 -7.55 -22.13
C THR A 422 9.02 -7.43 -23.15
N MET A 423 8.78 -7.76 -24.43
CA MET A 423 9.74 -7.55 -25.52
C MET A 423 10.12 -6.08 -25.73
N ASN A 424 9.16 -5.16 -25.62
CA ASN A 424 9.44 -3.73 -25.72
C ASN A 424 10.24 -3.23 -24.50
N GLU A 425 9.95 -3.75 -23.30
CA GLU A 425 10.77 -3.47 -22.10
C GLU A 425 12.21 -4.00 -22.29
N PHE A 426 12.39 -5.18 -22.88
CA PHE A 426 13.71 -5.72 -23.20
C PHE A 426 14.50 -4.89 -24.20
N ALA A 427 13.87 -4.47 -25.30
CA ALA A 427 14.53 -3.64 -26.30
C ALA A 427 15.06 -2.33 -25.67
N LYS A 428 14.26 -1.74 -24.78
CA LYS A 428 14.63 -0.51 -24.06
C LYS A 428 15.78 -0.73 -23.07
N LEU A 429 15.78 -1.84 -22.32
CA LEU A 429 16.88 -2.20 -21.41
C LEU A 429 18.20 -2.46 -22.14
N LEU A 430 18.14 -3.05 -23.35
CA LEU A 430 19.31 -3.26 -24.20
C LEU A 430 19.89 -1.95 -24.75
N GLU A 431 19.03 -0.97 -25.06
CA GLU A 431 19.45 0.39 -25.44
C GLU A 431 20.07 1.15 -24.27
N GLU A 432 19.48 1.08 -23.07
CA GLU A 432 19.95 1.77 -21.87
C GLU A 432 21.28 1.22 -21.30
N ALA A 433 21.56 -0.08 -21.51
CA ALA A 433 22.81 -0.71 -21.06
C ALA A 433 24.05 -0.37 -21.92
N ASP A 434 23.95 0.59 -22.87
CA ASP A 434 25.02 1.01 -23.79
C ASP A 434 25.69 -0.15 -24.56
N LEU A 435 24.92 -1.22 -24.79
CA LEU A 435 25.35 -2.44 -25.50
C LEU A 435 25.41 -2.26 -27.01
N ALA A 436 24.85 -1.17 -27.54
CA ALA A 436 25.04 -0.78 -28.93
C ALA A 436 26.53 -0.57 -29.27
N ASN A 437 27.36 -0.27 -28.26
CA ASN A 437 28.81 -0.07 -28.41
C ASN A 437 29.68 -1.27 -28.01
N VAL A 438 29.10 -2.36 -27.47
CA VAL A 438 29.81 -3.64 -27.34
C VAL A 438 29.85 -4.27 -28.73
N ASN A 439 30.88 -3.89 -29.47
CA ASN A 439 31.26 -4.32 -30.81
C ASN A 439 30.72 -5.72 -31.18
N TRP A 440 29.52 -5.79 -31.77
CA TRP A 440 29.00 -6.96 -32.50
C TRP A 440 29.78 -7.19 -33.81
N VAL A 441 31.11 -7.00 -33.78
CA VAL A 441 31.97 -7.23 -34.93
C VAL A 441 32.06 -8.73 -35.11
N ARG A 442 31.28 -9.21 -36.09
CA ARG A 442 31.41 -10.50 -36.77
C ARG A 442 32.85 -11.02 -36.67
N TRP A 443 33.05 -12.05 -35.85
CA TRP A 443 34.21 -12.91 -35.98
C TRP A 443 34.15 -13.59 -37.35
N PRO A 444 35.15 -13.41 -38.25
CA PRO A 444 35.28 -14.29 -39.39
C PRO A 444 35.69 -15.66 -38.84
N THR A 445 34.81 -16.65 -39.00
CA THR A 445 35.13 -18.05 -38.70
C THR A 445 36.36 -18.48 -39.50
N ASN A 446 37.50 -18.67 -38.83
CA ASN A 446 38.66 -19.38 -39.38
C ASN A 446 38.32 -20.88 -39.47
N ILE A 447 37.54 -21.26 -40.49
CA ILE A 447 37.45 -22.65 -40.93
C ILE A 447 38.45 -22.82 -42.07
N CYS A 448 39.64 -23.31 -41.73
CA CYS A 448 40.58 -23.85 -42.70
C CYS A 448 39.91 -25.03 -43.44
N ARG A 449 39.38 -24.79 -44.64
CA ARG A 449 39.04 -25.87 -45.57
C ARG A 449 40.33 -26.45 -46.15
N VAL A 450 40.78 -27.57 -45.59
CA VAL A 450 41.67 -28.49 -46.32
C VAL A 450 40.82 -29.10 -47.45
N ARG A 451 40.98 -28.59 -48.66
CA ARG A 451 40.41 -29.21 -49.87
C ARG A 451 41.44 -30.16 -50.46
N ASN A 452 41.18 -31.44 -50.26
CA ASN A 452 41.84 -32.52 -50.96
C ASN A 452 41.20 -32.64 -52.35
N SER A 453 41.94 -32.32 -53.41
CA SER A 453 41.54 -32.64 -54.79
C SER A 453 42.78 -32.87 -55.65
N ILE A 454 43.12 -34.15 -55.80
CA ILE A 454 44.00 -34.66 -56.84
C ILE A 454 43.23 -34.60 -58.17
N ALA A 455 43.69 -33.81 -59.13
CA ALA A 455 43.76 -34.15 -60.57
C ALA A 455 44.32 -32.99 -61.41
N ARG A 456 45.51 -33.23 -61.99
CA ARG A 456 46.05 -32.80 -63.29
C ARG A 456 45.53 -31.52 -63.98
N ALA A 457 46.46 -30.57 -64.19
CA ALA A 457 46.86 -29.98 -65.49
C ALA A 457 47.74 -28.75 -65.21
N CYS A 458 49.07 -28.86 -65.37
CA CYS A 458 49.84 -28.33 -66.50
C CYS A 458 49.86 -26.79 -66.65
N TRP A 459 51.11 -26.29 -66.70
CA TRP A 459 51.63 -25.09 -67.39
C TRP A 459 51.86 -23.78 -66.63
N SER A 460 53.13 -23.62 -66.23
CA SER A 460 54.04 -22.48 -66.48
C SER A 460 53.46 -21.06 -66.55
N SER A 461 53.93 -20.18 -65.68
CA SER A 461 55.03 -19.22 -65.96
C SER A 461 55.08 -18.11 -64.90
N VAL A 462 56.22 -17.99 -64.21
CA VAL A 462 57.11 -16.80 -64.17
C VAL A 462 56.41 -15.48 -63.77
N PHE A 463 56.73 -14.90 -62.61
CA PHE A 463 57.42 -13.58 -62.54
C PHE A 463 57.87 -13.19 -61.11
N LYS A 464 59.20 -13.09 -61.02
CA LYS A 464 60.12 -12.28 -60.20
C LYS A 464 59.65 -11.57 -58.91
N ALA A 465 60.50 -11.79 -57.90
CA ALA A 465 60.70 -10.96 -56.71
C ALA A 465 61.34 -9.59 -57.00
N THR A 466 61.07 -8.62 -56.13
CA THR A 466 62.02 -7.54 -55.79
C THR A 466 61.97 -7.19 -54.30
N LYS A 467 63.18 -7.08 -53.73
CA LYS A 467 63.55 -6.78 -52.34
C LYS A 467 63.43 -5.28 -51.99
N ARG A 468 63.60 -5.01 -50.67
CA ARG A 468 64.06 -3.79 -49.96
C ARG A 468 62.92 -2.85 -49.50
N ILE A 469 62.86 -2.34 -48.26
CA ILE A 469 63.88 -1.98 -47.24
C ILE A 469 63.31 -2.07 -45.80
N VAL A 470 64.22 -2.25 -44.84
CA VAL A 470 64.05 -2.31 -43.37
C VAL A 470 64.08 -0.90 -42.75
N GLY A 471 63.28 -0.63 -41.71
CA GLY A 471 63.38 0.59 -40.89
C GLY A 471 62.48 0.64 -39.65
N ARG A 472 63.04 0.17 -38.52
CA ARG A 472 62.73 0.37 -37.08
C ARG A 472 61.89 1.62 -36.69
N THR A 473 60.79 1.49 -35.93
CA THR A 473 60.53 1.42 -34.45
C THR A 473 60.00 2.71 -33.82
N ALA A 474 58.77 2.59 -33.30
CA ALA A 474 58.19 3.12 -32.05
C ALA A 474 58.46 4.57 -31.59
N ALA A 475 57.37 5.33 -31.40
CA ALA A 475 57.04 5.94 -30.10
C ALA A 475 55.59 6.44 -30.09
N SER A 476 54.95 6.22 -28.95
CA SER A 476 53.62 6.61 -28.48
C SER A 476 53.39 8.13 -28.38
N THR A 477 52.12 8.53 -28.17
CA THR A 477 51.57 9.49 -27.16
C THR A 477 50.35 10.24 -27.75
N ILE A 478 49.11 9.83 -27.45
CA ILE A 478 48.12 10.42 -26.52
C ILE A 478 47.49 11.77 -26.96
N ALA A 479 46.16 11.83 -26.77
CA ALA A 479 45.24 12.98 -26.61
C ALA A 479 44.52 13.57 -27.85
N SER A 480 43.31 13.05 -28.03
CA SER A 480 42.01 13.75 -27.92
C SER A 480 41.74 15.12 -28.55
N ALA A 481 40.54 15.14 -29.15
CA ALA A 481 39.60 16.25 -29.36
C ALA A 481 39.78 17.12 -30.62
N SER A 482 38.82 17.01 -31.54
CA SER A 482 37.68 17.95 -31.53
C SER A 482 36.64 17.55 -32.56
N ALA A 483 35.38 17.55 -32.11
CA ALA A 483 34.21 17.54 -32.94
C ALA A 483 34.07 18.92 -33.60
N GLN A 484 33.97 18.95 -34.92
CA GLN A 484 33.37 20.07 -35.64
C GLN A 484 32.50 19.56 -36.78
N SER A 485 31.27 20.06 -36.77
CA SER A 485 30.40 20.29 -37.92
C SER A 485 29.81 19.05 -38.61
N PHE A 486 28.49 18.89 -38.53
CA PHE A 486 27.58 19.33 -39.59
C PHE A 486 26.13 18.90 -39.26
N PHE A 487 25.33 19.82 -38.75
CA PHE A 487 23.88 19.79 -38.89
C PHE A 487 23.52 20.72 -40.04
N TRP A 488 22.98 20.20 -41.14
CA TRP A 488 22.22 20.98 -42.12
C TRP A 488 21.07 20.14 -42.70
N ARG A 489 19.85 20.56 -42.32
CA ARG A 489 18.56 20.64 -43.03
C ARG A 489 18.22 19.67 -44.18
N LEU A 490 16.99 19.13 -44.09
CA LEU A 490 15.92 19.10 -45.13
C LEU A 490 14.67 18.48 -44.45
N THR A 491 13.63 19.21 -44.03
CA THR A 491 12.44 19.70 -44.77
C THR A 491 11.88 18.81 -45.89
N ASN A 492 10.55 18.60 -45.79
CA ASN A 492 9.54 18.01 -46.70
C ASN A 492 9.14 16.58 -46.28
N GLY A 493 7.95 16.29 -45.74
CA GLY A 493 6.62 16.86 -45.99
C GLY A 493 5.86 15.91 -46.92
N PHE A 494 4.72 15.37 -46.48
CA PHE A 494 3.45 15.25 -47.24
C PHE A 494 2.43 14.40 -46.47
N THR A 495 1.27 15.03 -46.24
CA THR A 495 -0.09 14.54 -45.91
C THR A 495 -0.32 13.74 -44.64
#